data_AF-A0A7V8QI56-F1
#
_entry.id   AF-A0A7V8QI56-F1
#
_cell.length_a   1.000
_cell.length_b   1.000
_cell.length_c   1.000
_cell.angle_alpha   90.00
_cell.angle_beta   90.00
_cell.angle_gamma   90.00
#
_symmetry.space_group_name_H-M   'P 1'
#
loop_
_entity.id
_entity.type
_entity.pdbx_description
1 polymer ?
#
loop_
_entity_poly.entity_id
_entity_poly.type
_entity_poly.pdbx_seq_one_letter_code
_entity_poly.pdbx_strand_id
1 'polypeptide(L)'
;MSTRRVSVVLLALLAMTACDRRPAPGDFSVGMTRAAVVATFGDPERTRTLIRDTEHVWGPIEDFWLDVVPGAHVEIWYYPARGGTVELYFVNDSATVLGTGFAPEGAVF
;
A
#
# COMPACT_ATOMS: atom_id res chain seq x y z
N MET A 1 -52.06 30.50 -14.56
CA MET A 1 -51.51 30.07 -13.25
C MET A 1 -51.28 28.57 -13.30
N SER A 2 -50.02 28.14 -13.45
CA SER A 2 -49.63 26.72 -13.58
C SER A 2 -48.72 26.36 -12.41
N THR A 3 -49.26 25.59 -11.47
CA THR A 3 -48.58 25.17 -10.24
C THR A 3 -47.78 23.91 -10.53
N ARG A 4 -46.49 24.06 -10.91
CA ARG A 4 -45.55 22.93 -11.01
C ARG A 4 -45.17 22.48 -9.60
N ARG A 5 -45.77 21.38 -9.17
CA ARG A 5 -45.53 20.75 -7.88
C ARG A 5 -44.61 19.54 -8.06
N VAL A 6 -43.70 19.42 -7.11
CA VAL A 6 -43.17 18.18 -6.54
C VAL A 6 -41.98 17.55 -7.29
N SER A 7 -40.82 17.87 -6.73
CA SER A 7 -39.82 16.89 -6.29
C SER A 7 -39.28 15.90 -7.32
N VAL A 8 -38.33 16.35 -8.13
CA VAL A 8 -37.27 15.48 -8.67
C VAL A 8 -36.04 15.63 -7.78
N VAL A 9 -36.20 15.36 -6.49
CA VAL A 9 -35.11 15.34 -5.49
C VAL A 9 -34.70 13.88 -5.16
N LEU A 10 -35.33 12.87 -5.77
CA LEU A 10 -35.29 11.50 -5.22
C LEU A 10 -34.72 10.38 -6.11
N LEU A 11 -34.11 10.66 -7.27
CA LEU A 11 -33.67 9.58 -8.17
C LEU A 11 -32.28 9.78 -8.80
N ALA A 12 -31.34 10.35 -8.05
CA ALA A 12 -29.91 10.25 -8.35
C ALA A 12 -29.13 9.59 -7.20
N LEU A 13 -29.82 8.75 -6.42
CA LEU A 13 -29.25 7.66 -5.61
C LEU A 13 -28.73 6.53 -6.52
N LEU A 14 -27.96 6.89 -7.55
CA LEU A 14 -27.18 5.94 -8.33
C LEU A 14 -25.99 5.52 -7.47
N ALA A 15 -26.26 4.55 -6.61
CA ALA A 15 -25.41 3.41 -6.33
C ALA A 15 -23.91 3.65 -6.62
N MET A 16 -23.26 4.45 -5.77
CA MET A 16 -21.83 4.28 -5.55
C MET A 16 -21.65 2.99 -4.75
N THR A 17 -21.87 1.85 -5.38
CA THR A 17 -21.24 0.62 -4.93
C THR A 17 -19.75 0.86 -5.13
N ALA A 18 -19.09 1.37 -4.09
CA ALA A 18 -17.66 1.38 -3.96
C ALA A 18 -17.23 -0.09 -3.93
N CYS A 19 -17.11 -0.71 -5.11
CA CYS A 19 -16.31 -1.91 -5.25
C CYS A 19 -14.96 -1.55 -4.68
N ASP A 20 -14.51 -2.30 -3.69
CA ASP A 20 -13.20 -2.12 -3.08
C ASP A 20 -12.15 -2.32 -4.19
N ARG A 21 -11.71 -1.20 -4.79
CA ARG A 21 -10.80 -1.15 -5.93
C ARG A 21 -9.35 -1.34 -5.51
N ARG A 22 -9.09 -1.71 -4.25
CA ARG A 22 -7.74 -1.98 -3.78
C ARG A 22 -7.09 -3.10 -4.62
N PRO A 23 -5.79 -2.99 -4.89
CA PRO A 23 -5.03 -4.06 -5.53
C PRO A 23 -5.03 -5.32 -4.66
N ALA A 24 -4.91 -6.48 -5.30
CA ALA A 24 -4.59 -7.71 -4.58
C ALA A 24 -3.12 -7.66 -4.11
N PRO A 25 -2.77 -8.32 -3.01
CA PRO A 25 -1.38 -8.35 -2.54
C PRO A 25 -0.38 -8.85 -3.60
N GLY A 26 -0.79 -9.80 -4.44
CA GLY A 26 0.02 -10.34 -5.53
C GLY A 26 0.19 -9.41 -6.74
N ASP A 27 -0.48 -8.26 -6.79
CA ASP A 27 -0.29 -7.28 -7.86
C ASP A 27 1.03 -6.51 -7.70
N PHE A 28 1.62 -6.50 -6.50
CA PHE A 28 2.93 -5.94 -6.23
C PHE A 28 4.02 -7.00 -6.40
N SER A 29 5.14 -6.66 -7.02
CA SER A 29 6.20 -7.63 -7.28
C SER A 29 7.59 -7.06 -7.06
N VAL A 30 8.48 -7.91 -6.57
CA VAL A 30 9.93 -7.63 -6.56
C VAL A 30 10.41 -7.32 -7.98
N GLY A 31 11.27 -6.32 -8.10
CA GLY A 31 11.79 -5.81 -9.38
C GLY A 31 10.98 -4.69 -10.02
N MET A 32 9.75 -4.39 -9.55
CA MET A 32 9.02 -3.20 -10.01
C MET A 32 9.81 -1.94 -9.67
N THR A 33 9.86 -0.97 -10.61
CA THR A 33 10.51 0.32 -10.34
C THR A 33 9.62 1.20 -9.47
N ARG A 34 10.21 2.10 -8.67
CA ARG A 34 9.47 3.13 -7.91
C ARG A 34 8.46 3.87 -8.78
N ALA A 35 8.89 4.30 -9.97
CA ALA A 35 8.04 5.01 -10.91
C ALA A 35 6.88 4.14 -11.42
N ALA A 36 7.11 2.85 -11.71
CA ALA A 36 6.05 1.93 -12.14
C ALA A 36 5.03 1.68 -11.02
N VAL A 37 5.49 1.52 -9.78
CA VAL A 37 4.62 1.38 -8.61
C VAL A 37 3.74 2.62 -8.46
N VAL A 38 4.32 3.82 -8.44
CA VAL A 38 3.53 5.07 -8.30
C VAL A 38 2.58 5.28 -9.48
N ALA A 39 3.04 5.01 -10.71
CA ALA A 39 2.19 5.16 -11.90
C ALA A 39 1.00 4.19 -11.90
N THR A 40 1.14 3.01 -11.29
CA THR A 40 0.10 1.96 -11.29
C THR A 40 -0.83 2.06 -10.09
N PHE A 41 -0.27 2.32 -8.89
CA PHE A 41 -0.98 2.22 -7.62
C PHE A 41 -1.16 3.56 -6.91
N GLY A 42 -0.56 4.64 -7.43
CA GLY A 42 -0.52 5.96 -6.79
C GLY A 42 0.58 6.09 -5.74
N ASP A 43 0.56 7.20 -5.00
CA ASP A 43 1.49 7.42 -3.90
C ASP A 43 1.22 6.44 -2.74
N PRO A 44 2.26 6.02 -2.00
CA PRO A 44 2.06 5.18 -0.82
C PRO A 44 1.28 5.95 0.26
N GLU A 45 0.46 5.24 1.03
CA GLU A 45 -0.28 5.85 2.14
C GLU A 45 0.66 6.37 3.23
N ARG A 46 1.78 5.66 3.43
CA ARG A 46 2.83 6.01 4.37
C ARG A 46 4.17 5.51 3.85
N THR A 47 5.24 6.17 4.27
CA THR A 47 6.60 5.67 4.15
C THR A 47 7.29 5.64 5.52
N ARG A 48 8.25 4.74 5.71
CA ARG A 48 9.13 4.68 6.89
C ARG A 48 10.54 4.29 6.45
N THR A 49 11.57 4.82 7.09
CA THR A 49 12.96 4.40 6.86
C THR A 49 13.53 3.78 8.11
N LEU A 50 14.17 2.61 7.96
CA LEU A 50 14.85 1.88 9.02
C LEU A 50 16.35 1.75 8.72
N ILE A 51 17.16 1.48 9.74
CA ILE A 51 18.59 1.12 9.58
C ILE A 51 18.85 -0.24 10.25
N ARG A 52 19.50 -1.16 9.52
CA ARG A 52 19.64 -2.60 9.89
C ARG A 52 20.29 -2.88 11.25
N ASP A 53 21.09 -1.96 11.77
CA ASP A 53 21.88 -2.19 12.99
C ASP A 53 21.21 -1.71 14.26
N THR A 54 20.28 -0.77 14.13
CA THR A 54 19.74 -0.02 15.27
C THR A 54 18.33 -0.47 15.64
N GLU A 55 17.64 -1.14 14.72
CA GLU A 55 16.23 -1.47 14.89
C GLU A 55 16.01 -2.97 14.98
N HIS A 56 15.31 -3.36 16.03
CA HIS A 56 14.62 -4.63 16.06
C HIS A 56 13.28 -4.44 15.35
N VAL A 57 12.98 -5.33 14.41
CA VAL A 57 11.78 -5.25 13.57
C VAL A 57 10.89 -6.45 13.85
N TRP A 58 9.58 -6.22 13.84
CA TRP A 58 8.55 -7.24 13.93
C TRP A 58 7.55 -7.02 12.80
N GLY A 59 6.94 -8.12 12.33
CA GLY A 59 5.91 -8.10 11.29
C GLY A 59 6.41 -8.57 9.93
N PRO A 60 5.73 -8.19 8.83
CA PRO A 60 5.95 -8.81 7.52
C PRO A 60 7.38 -8.67 6.96
N ILE A 61 8.15 -7.71 7.48
CA ILE A 61 9.52 -7.46 7.06
C ILE A 61 10.53 -8.45 7.64
N GLU A 62 10.19 -9.23 8.68
CA GLU A 62 11.16 -10.03 9.46
C GLU A 62 12.03 -10.94 8.59
N ASP A 63 11.44 -11.70 7.67
CA ASP A 63 12.19 -12.60 6.78
C ASP A 63 13.12 -11.81 5.85
N PHE A 64 12.63 -10.72 5.25
CA PHE A 64 13.44 -9.86 4.40
C PHE A 64 14.59 -9.21 5.17
N TRP A 65 14.37 -8.84 6.43
CA TRP A 65 15.33 -8.17 7.29
C TRP A 65 16.58 -9.01 7.56
N LEU A 66 16.46 -10.34 7.54
CA LEU A 66 17.58 -11.25 7.71
C LEU A 66 18.60 -11.15 6.57
N ASP A 67 18.15 -10.82 5.37
CA ASP A 67 18.97 -10.71 4.16
C ASP A 67 19.56 -9.31 3.95
N VAL A 68 19.06 -8.32 4.68
CA VAL A 68 19.56 -6.94 4.61
C VAL A 68 20.92 -6.84 5.31
N VAL A 69 21.91 -6.29 4.62
CA VAL A 69 23.25 -6.11 5.17
C VAL A 69 23.26 -5.06 6.30
N PRO A 70 24.06 -5.27 7.35
CA PRO A 70 24.30 -4.27 8.39
C PRO A 70 24.60 -2.87 7.84
N GLY A 71 24.06 -1.85 8.50
CA GLY A 71 24.18 -0.44 8.12
C GLY A 71 23.35 0.01 6.91
N ALA A 72 22.65 -0.89 6.23
CA ALA A 72 21.80 -0.51 5.11
C ALA A 72 20.54 0.24 5.57
N HIS A 73 20.11 1.19 4.73
CA HIS A 73 18.87 1.93 4.91
C HIS A 73 17.75 1.20 4.16
N VAL A 74 16.66 0.88 4.85
CA VAL A 74 15.48 0.25 4.25
C VAL A 74 14.33 1.23 4.29
N GLU A 75 13.94 1.74 3.13
CA GLU A 75 12.72 2.49 2.97
C GLU A 75 11.56 1.54 2.69
N ILE A 76 10.51 1.68 3.48
CA ILE A 76 9.28 0.88 3.43
C ILE A 76 8.17 1.76 2.91
N TRP A 77 7.52 1.35 1.84
CA TRP A 77 6.29 1.97 1.34
C TRP A 77 5.09 1.11 1.71
N TYR A 78 4.06 1.73 2.30
CA TYR A 78 2.85 1.06 2.74
C TYR A 78 1.71 1.34 1.76
N TYR A 79 1.12 0.30 1.18
CA TYR A 79 -0.02 0.40 0.27
C TYR A 79 -1.23 -0.37 0.82
N PRO A 80 -2.43 0.24 0.80
CA PRO A 80 -3.65 -0.50 1.10
C PRO A 80 -3.89 -1.54 0.01
N ALA A 81 -4.10 -2.78 0.42
CA ALA A 81 -4.43 -3.90 -0.45
C ALA A 81 -5.72 -4.57 0.02
N ARG A 82 -6.28 -5.47 -0.80
CA ARG A 82 -7.43 -6.27 -0.36
C ARG A 82 -7.04 -7.13 0.83
N GLY A 83 -7.78 -6.98 1.91
CA GLY A 83 -7.59 -7.76 3.14
C GLY A 83 -6.37 -7.36 3.98
N GLY A 84 -5.74 -6.20 3.73
CA GLY A 84 -4.61 -5.75 4.54
C GLY A 84 -3.77 -4.65 3.91
N THR A 85 -2.48 -4.65 4.26
CA THR A 85 -1.47 -3.70 3.77
C THR A 85 -0.31 -4.46 3.16
N VAL A 86 0.10 -4.05 1.97
CA VAL A 86 1.36 -4.50 1.37
C VAL A 86 2.46 -3.50 1.74
N GLU A 87 3.60 -4.04 2.13
CA GLU A 87 4.82 -3.30 2.36
C GLU A 87 5.79 -3.57 1.20
N LEU A 88 6.36 -2.52 0.63
CA LEU A 88 7.40 -2.62 -0.40
C LEU A 88 8.72 -2.12 0.17
N TYR A 89 9.78 -2.90 0.02
CA TYR A 89 11.09 -2.61 0.61
C TYR A 89 12.08 -2.16 -0.45
N PHE A 90 12.71 -1.01 -0.20
CA PHE A 90 13.79 -0.45 -1.02
C PHE A 90 15.03 -0.29 -0.14
N VAL A 91 16.16 -0.84 -0.59
CA VAL A 91 17.42 -0.77 0.16
C VAL A 91 18.37 0.23 -0.48
N ASN A 92 18.99 1.10 0.32
CA ASN A 92 20.00 2.08 -0.12
C ASN A 92 19.59 2.85 -1.39
N ASP A 93 18.40 3.44 -1.37
CA ASP A 93 17.83 4.23 -2.48
C ASP A 93 17.64 3.44 -3.80
N SER A 94 17.58 2.11 -3.72
CA SER A 94 17.26 1.26 -4.87
C SER A 94 16.07 1.80 -5.67
N ALA A 95 16.23 1.86 -7.00
CA ALA A 95 15.17 2.28 -7.91
C ALA A 95 14.04 1.25 -8.04
N THR A 96 14.26 0.03 -7.54
CA THR A 96 13.35 -1.12 -7.66
C THR A 96 13.02 -1.73 -6.31
N VAL A 97 11.81 -2.29 -6.20
CA VAL A 97 11.37 -3.09 -5.04
C VAL A 97 12.29 -4.30 -4.90
N LEU A 98 12.89 -4.47 -3.72
CA LEU A 98 13.78 -5.60 -3.42
C LEU A 98 13.13 -6.67 -2.57
N GLY A 99 12.06 -6.31 -1.85
CA GLY A 99 11.26 -7.26 -1.09
C GLY A 99 9.83 -6.75 -0.92
N THR A 100 8.94 -7.66 -0.54
CA THR A 100 7.54 -7.37 -0.27
C THR A 100 7.09 -8.10 0.99
N GLY A 101 6.27 -7.47 1.80
CA GLY A 101 5.57 -8.10 2.93
C GLY A 101 4.08 -7.84 2.88
N PHE A 102 3.29 -8.68 3.54
CA PHE A 102 1.84 -8.49 3.66
C PHE A 102 1.40 -8.59 5.12
N ALA A 103 0.80 -7.53 5.63
CA ALA A 103 0.12 -7.50 6.91
C ALA A 103 -1.40 -7.68 6.68
N PRO A 104 -2.02 -8.80 7.06
CA PRO A 104 -3.47 -8.95 6.95
C PRO A 104 -4.19 -7.97 7.89
N GLU A 105 -5.41 -7.61 7.53
CA GLU A 105 -6.26 -6.75 8.36
C GLU A 105 -6.46 -7.36 9.75
N GLY A 106 -6.29 -6.51 10.78
CA GLY A 106 -6.38 -6.95 12.18
C GLY A 106 -5.12 -7.62 12.73
N ALA A 107 -4.04 -7.75 11.95
CA ALA A 107 -2.76 -8.19 12.49
C ALA A 107 -2.20 -7.18 13.51
N VAL A 108 -1.68 -7.71 14.62
CA VAL A 108 -0.99 -6.96 15.67
C VAL A 108 0.39 -7.57 15.80
N PHE A 109 1.42 -6.73 15.67
CA PHE A 109 2.83 -7.10 15.77
C PHE A 109 3.48 -6.31 16.90
#